data_AF-A0A1R1XGR0-F1
#
_entry.id   AF-A0A1R1XGR0-F1
#
_cell.length_a   1.000
_cell.length_b   1.000
_cell.length_c   1.000
_cell.angle_alpha   90.00
_cell.angle_beta   90.00
_cell.angle_gamma   90.00
#
_symmetry.space_group_name_H-M   'P 1'
#
loop_
_entity.id
_entity.type
_entity.pdbx_description
1 polymer ?
#
loop_
_entity_poly.entity_id
_entity_poly.type
_entity_poly.pdbx_seq_one_letter_code
_entity_poly.pdbx_strand_id
1 'polypeptide(L)'
;MVDNIMSSVNDLVDFGYVNIIVAQIPNLTTSPFSKSMAAQQRDFVSALVVYANNLIAEKVASLDSTLQNSSGWAKVLEIFDLFQLIVDESDITKALNITVLDKECYVTNEAEDKLLSSCDNPDNHLYIDLYHPETRPHSLIGAMASEVLSNSSFSLNKESTLYLISKYNISDFGYSKNALFTSTTNSTGFLNIKEFNISSSKNNAKSIVSGTDSSPKTTGSSMQLKPATFALAAFVFSLVLL
;
A
#
# COMPACT_ATOMS: atom_id res chain seq x y z
N MET A 1 15.60 -4.98 11.91
CA MET A 1 14.41 -4.68 11.08
C MET A 1 14.28 -3.18 10.84
N VAL A 2 13.98 -2.36 11.85
CA VAL A 2 13.83 -0.90 11.68
C VAL A 2 15.07 -0.25 11.04
N ASP A 3 16.27 -0.62 11.47
CA ASP A 3 17.49 -0.10 10.85
C ASP A 3 17.66 -0.53 9.38
N ASN A 4 17.18 -1.71 8.99
CA ASN A 4 17.22 -2.15 7.59
C ASN A 4 16.24 -1.34 6.72
N ILE A 5 15.04 -1.05 7.27
CA ILE A 5 14.06 -0.17 6.61
C ILE A 5 14.71 1.19 6.39
N MET A 6 15.32 1.76 7.43
CA MET A 6 15.93 3.10 7.33
C MET A 6 17.20 3.11 6.48
N SER A 7 17.96 2.03 6.42
CA SER A 7 19.06 1.87 5.47
C SER A 7 18.54 1.94 4.03
N SER A 8 17.47 1.20 3.73
CA SER A 8 16.86 1.21 2.38
C SER A 8 16.28 2.58 2.03
N VAL A 9 15.72 3.27 3.03
CA VAL A 9 15.25 4.66 2.87
C VAL A 9 16.42 5.61 2.57
N ASN A 10 17.55 5.47 3.26
CA ASN A 10 18.74 6.27 2.98
C ASN A 10 19.28 6.01 1.57
N ASP A 11 19.29 4.76 1.11
CA ASP A 11 19.69 4.44 -0.27
C ASP A 11 18.81 5.18 -1.30
N LEU A 12 17.49 5.29 -1.04
CA LEU A 12 16.59 6.08 -1.88
C LEU A 12 16.91 7.59 -1.81
N VAL A 13 17.21 8.12 -0.63
CA VAL A 13 17.64 9.52 -0.49
C VAL A 13 18.94 9.78 -1.26
N ASP A 14 19.90 8.86 -1.18
CA ASP A 14 21.17 8.95 -1.90
C ASP A 14 20.98 8.89 -3.43
N PHE A 15 19.95 8.18 -3.90
CA PHE A 15 19.51 8.22 -5.30
C PHE A 15 18.75 9.50 -5.69
N GLY A 16 18.52 10.40 -4.75
CA GLY A 16 17.89 11.71 -4.98
C GLY A 16 16.39 11.75 -4.74
N TYR A 17 15.79 10.72 -4.14
CA TYR A 17 14.38 10.76 -3.75
C TYR A 17 14.20 11.66 -2.53
N VAL A 18 13.37 12.68 -2.67
CA VAL A 18 13.11 13.66 -1.59
C VAL A 18 11.71 13.55 -0.99
N ASN A 19 10.83 12.71 -1.55
CA ASN A 19 9.48 12.47 -1.06
C ASN A 19 9.32 10.97 -0.75
N ILE A 20 9.21 10.63 0.54
CA ILE A 20 9.28 9.24 0.99
C ILE A 20 8.09 8.92 1.91
N ILE A 21 7.44 7.78 1.62
CA ILE A 21 6.46 7.19 2.53
C ILE A 21 7.02 5.88 3.08
N VAL A 22 7.03 5.76 4.41
CA VAL A 22 7.37 4.52 5.11
C VAL A 22 6.11 3.96 5.76
N ALA A 23 5.71 2.75 5.35
CA ALA A 23 4.55 2.10 5.95
C ALA A 23 4.90 1.53 7.34
N GLN A 24 3.98 1.70 8.29
CA GLN A 24 4.01 0.93 9.52
C GLN A 24 3.85 -0.57 9.24
N ILE A 25 4.27 -1.38 10.19
CA ILE A 25 3.97 -2.80 10.22
C ILE A 25 2.52 -2.95 10.72
N PRO A 26 1.64 -3.67 9.98
CA PRO A 26 0.26 -3.86 10.40
C PRO A 26 0.20 -4.70 11.68
N ASN A 27 -0.90 -4.58 12.45
CA ASN A 27 -1.09 -5.45 13.61
C ASN A 27 -1.26 -6.92 13.17
N LEU A 28 -0.19 -7.70 13.33
CA LEU A 28 -0.11 -9.09 12.89
C LEU A 28 -1.09 -10.02 13.63
N THR A 29 -1.62 -9.61 14.78
CA THR A 29 -2.58 -10.44 15.55
C THR A 29 -3.96 -10.53 14.88
N THR A 30 -4.24 -9.66 13.91
CA THR A 30 -5.50 -9.65 13.14
C THR A 30 -5.49 -10.62 11.96
N SER A 31 -4.33 -11.17 11.60
CA SER A 31 -4.16 -12.13 10.51
C SER A 31 -4.58 -13.56 10.91
N PRO A 32 -5.01 -14.42 9.96
CA PRO A 32 -5.33 -15.82 10.25
C PRO A 32 -4.16 -16.58 10.90
N PHE A 33 -2.91 -16.23 10.57
CA PHE A 33 -1.71 -16.80 11.20
C PHE A 33 -1.73 -16.72 12.73
N SER A 34 -2.33 -15.68 13.32
CA SER A 34 -2.34 -15.47 14.77
C SER A 34 -3.08 -16.58 15.53
N LYS A 35 -3.93 -17.36 14.85
CA LYS A 35 -4.62 -18.53 15.39
C LYS A 35 -3.67 -19.66 15.76
N SER A 36 -2.49 -19.73 15.12
CA SER A 36 -1.45 -20.71 15.46
C SER A 36 -0.69 -20.37 16.75
N MET A 37 -0.83 -19.13 17.24
CA MET A 37 -0.10 -18.64 18.41
C MET A 37 -0.87 -18.84 19.72
N ALA A 38 -0.12 -19.05 20.81
CA ALA A 38 -0.66 -18.88 22.16
C ALA A 38 -0.95 -17.40 22.46
N ALA A 39 -1.85 -17.11 23.41
CA ALA A 39 -2.20 -15.73 23.78
C ALA A 39 -0.98 -14.89 24.16
N GLN A 40 -0.09 -15.43 25.00
CA GLN A 40 1.14 -14.76 25.41
C GLN A 40 2.07 -14.43 24.22
N GLN A 41 2.09 -15.27 23.18
CA GLN A 41 2.88 -15.02 21.98
C GLN A 41 2.26 -13.89 21.14
N ARG A 42 0.92 -13.85 21.01
CA ARG A 42 0.22 -12.74 20.34
C ARG A 42 0.48 -11.41 21.02
N ASP A 43 0.39 -11.37 22.35
CA ASP A 43 0.63 -10.15 23.13
C ASP A 43 2.08 -9.65 22.96
N PHE A 44 3.04 -10.58 23.00
CA PHE A 44 4.45 -10.26 22.78
C PHE A 44 4.70 -9.73 21.36
N VAL A 45 4.15 -10.38 20.32
CA VAL A 45 4.27 -9.95 18.93
C VAL A 45 3.65 -8.56 18.73
N SER A 46 2.44 -8.33 19.27
CA SER A 46 1.78 -7.03 19.21
C SER A 46 2.63 -5.93 19.85
N ALA A 47 3.16 -6.17 21.06
CA ALA A 47 4.03 -5.22 21.75
C ALA A 47 5.32 -4.93 20.96
N LEU A 48 5.92 -5.94 20.33
CA LEU A 48 7.10 -5.77 19.48
C LEU A 48 6.80 -4.93 18.23
N VAL A 49 5.65 -5.16 17.59
CA VAL A 49 5.20 -4.37 16.43
C VAL A 49 4.95 -2.92 16.83
N VAL A 50 4.28 -2.66 17.96
CA VAL A 50 4.08 -1.30 18.49
C VAL A 50 5.42 -0.61 18.75
N TYR A 51 6.37 -1.30 19.40
CA TYR A 51 7.71 -0.76 19.62
C TYR A 51 8.43 -0.43 18.31
N ALA A 52 8.40 -1.33 17.34
CA ALA A 52 9.02 -1.11 16.03
C ALA A 52 8.37 0.06 15.28
N ASN A 53 7.04 0.19 15.30
CA ASN A 53 6.32 1.29 14.67
C ASN A 53 6.62 2.64 15.31
N ASN A 54 6.79 2.70 16.63
CA ASN A 54 7.23 3.91 17.32
C ASN A 54 8.63 4.34 16.86
N LEU A 55 9.57 3.39 16.75
CA LEU A 55 10.91 3.68 16.23
C LEU A 55 10.89 4.11 14.75
N ILE A 56 10.04 3.49 13.92
CA ILE A 56 9.83 3.92 12.53
C ILE A 56 9.35 5.38 12.51
N ALA A 57 8.32 5.72 13.31
CA ALA A 57 7.78 7.07 13.36
C ALA A 57 8.83 8.10 13.80
N GLU A 58 9.63 7.80 14.83
CA GLU A 58 10.72 8.65 15.29
C GLU A 58 11.75 8.90 14.18
N LYS A 59 12.23 7.83 13.52
CA LYS A 59 13.25 7.95 12.47
C LYS A 59 12.71 8.63 11.21
N VAL A 60 11.45 8.43 10.86
CA VAL A 60 10.79 9.12 9.74
C VAL A 60 10.62 10.61 10.05
N ALA A 61 10.27 10.99 11.28
CA ALA A 61 10.19 12.40 11.67
C ALA A 61 11.56 13.10 11.62
N SER A 62 12.63 12.41 12.04
CA SER A 62 14.00 12.90 11.88
C SER A 62 14.40 13.06 10.40
N LEU A 63 13.99 12.11 9.54
CA LEU A 63 14.23 12.19 8.11
C LEU A 63 13.46 13.34 7.47
N ASP A 64 12.20 13.55 7.83
CA ASP A 64 11.36 14.64 7.31
C ASP A 64 12.03 16.00 7.54
N SER A 65 12.51 16.22 8.78
CA SER A 65 13.26 17.43 9.14
C SER A 65 14.51 17.65 8.27
N THR A 66 15.14 16.57 7.83
CA THR A 66 16.33 16.61 6.96
C THR A 66 15.96 16.92 5.51
N LEU A 67 14.91 16.26 4.99
CA LEU A 67 14.45 16.41 3.60
C LEU A 67 13.78 17.76 3.32
N GLN A 68 13.23 18.42 4.35
CA GLN A 68 12.68 19.77 4.21
C GLN A 68 13.70 20.79 3.68
N ASN A 69 15.01 20.59 3.94
CA ASN A 69 16.08 21.42 3.36
C ASN A 69 16.14 21.35 1.82
N SER A 70 15.62 20.28 1.23
CA SER A 70 15.54 20.05 -0.22
C SER A 70 14.12 20.19 -0.77
N SER A 71 13.22 20.87 -0.03
CA SER A 71 11.78 20.94 -0.35
C SER A 71 11.09 19.57 -0.45
N GLY A 72 11.67 18.56 0.19
CA GLY A 72 11.14 17.21 0.29
C GLY A 72 10.35 17.00 1.58
N TRP A 73 9.85 15.78 1.75
CA TRP A 73 9.16 15.34 2.96
C TRP A 73 9.30 13.82 3.17
N ALA A 74 9.18 13.38 4.43
CA ALA A 74 9.01 11.99 4.80
C ALA A 74 7.76 11.81 5.66
N LYS A 75 6.94 10.81 5.35
CA LYS A 75 5.68 10.54 6.04
C LYS A 75 5.57 9.08 6.44
N VAL A 76 4.89 8.86 7.56
CA VAL A 76 4.48 7.52 7.97
C VAL A 76 3.12 7.21 7.35
N LEU A 77 2.96 6.03 6.77
CA LEU A 77 1.66 5.48 6.42
C LEU A 77 1.17 4.60 7.58
N GLU A 78 0.22 5.12 8.35
CA GLU A 78 -0.29 4.51 9.58
C GLU A 78 -1.28 3.37 9.28
N ILE A 79 -0.78 2.14 9.14
CA ILE A 79 -1.59 0.95 8.83
C ILE A 79 -1.68 -0.05 9.99
N PHE A 80 -1.11 0.26 11.15
CA PHE A 80 -1.13 -0.65 12.31
C PHE A 80 -2.54 -1.07 12.69
N ASP A 81 -3.45 -0.10 12.87
CA ASP A 81 -4.81 -0.34 13.34
C ASP A 81 -5.82 -0.65 12.22
N LEU A 82 -5.42 -0.60 10.94
CA LEU A 82 -6.33 -0.72 9.80
C LEU A 82 -7.16 -2.00 9.85
N PHE A 83 -6.50 -3.14 10.03
CA PHE A 83 -7.17 -4.44 10.02
C PHE A 83 -8.02 -4.65 11.26
N GLN A 84 -7.58 -4.15 12.42
CA GLN A 84 -8.37 -4.20 13.65
C GLN A 84 -9.65 -3.36 13.49
N LEU A 85 -9.52 -2.16 12.92
CA LEU A 85 -10.65 -1.29 12.61
C LEU A 85 -11.64 -1.95 11.64
N ILE A 86 -11.15 -2.62 10.59
CA ILE A 86 -12.02 -3.39 9.68
C ILE A 86 -12.76 -4.49 10.45
N VAL A 87 -12.08 -5.24 11.33
CA VAL A 87 -12.68 -6.34 12.09
C VAL A 87 -13.74 -5.84 13.09
N ASP A 88 -13.46 -4.74 13.79
CA ASP A 88 -14.31 -4.24 14.87
C ASP A 88 -15.53 -3.45 14.37
N GLU A 89 -15.42 -2.80 13.20
CA GLU A 89 -16.45 -1.91 12.69
C GLU A 89 -17.28 -2.57 11.59
N SER A 90 -18.47 -3.06 11.95
CA SER A 90 -19.38 -3.73 11.01
C SER A 90 -19.81 -2.87 9.81
N ASP A 91 -19.76 -1.55 9.93
CA ASP A 91 -20.09 -0.66 8.82
C ASP A 91 -18.98 -0.65 7.76
N ILE A 92 -17.72 -0.82 8.17
CA ILE A 92 -16.58 -0.94 7.27
C ILE A 92 -16.63 -2.28 6.52
N THR A 93 -16.90 -3.39 7.22
CA THR A 93 -17.01 -4.71 6.55
C THR A 93 -18.16 -4.74 5.54
N LYS A 94 -19.32 -4.15 5.89
CA LYS A 94 -20.44 -3.98 4.96
C LYS A 94 -20.06 -3.12 3.75
N ALA A 95 -19.39 -1.99 3.97
CA ALA A 95 -18.96 -1.09 2.88
C ALA A 95 -17.93 -1.74 1.96
N LEU A 96 -17.06 -2.60 2.49
CA LEU A 96 -16.12 -3.42 1.72
C LEU A 96 -16.76 -4.69 1.14
N ASN A 97 -18.00 -5.04 1.50
CA ASN A 97 -18.63 -6.32 1.16
C ASN A 97 -17.75 -7.54 1.53
N ILE A 98 -17.12 -7.50 2.70
CA ILE A 98 -16.29 -8.58 3.25
C ILE A 98 -17.08 -9.28 4.36
N THR A 99 -17.15 -10.61 4.28
CA THR A 99 -17.89 -11.43 5.24
C THR A 99 -17.02 -12.44 5.98
N VAL A 100 -15.84 -12.76 5.45
CA VAL A 100 -14.89 -13.69 6.06
C VAL A 100 -13.68 -12.88 6.53
N LEU A 101 -13.55 -12.73 7.86
CA LEU A 101 -12.56 -11.83 8.46
C LEU A 101 -11.33 -12.55 9.01
N ASP A 102 -11.46 -13.84 9.34
CA ASP A 102 -10.49 -14.55 10.16
C ASP A 102 -9.94 -15.82 9.50
N LYS A 103 -10.20 -16.02 8.21
CA LYS A 103 -9.72 -17.18 7.43
C LYS A 103 -9.12 -16.72 6.13
N GLU A 104 -8.12 -17.47 5.70
CA GLU A 104 -7.51 -17.39 4.38
C GLU A 104 -8.46 -17.91 3.29
N CYS A 105 -8.38 -17.32 2.09
CA CYS A 105 -9.04 -17.88 0.91
C CYS A 105 -8.25 -19.09 0.36
N TYR A 106 -6.92 -18.99 0.27
CA TYR A 106 -6.05 -20.04 -0.23
C TYR A 106 -5.30 -20.68 0.93
N VAL A 107 -5.59 -21.96 1.17
CA VAL A 107 -4.93 -22.77 2.19
C VAL A 107 -3.78 -23.51 1.53
N THR A 108 -2.55 -23.27 1.98
CA THR A 108 -1.35 -23.94 1.49
C THR A 108 -0.75 -24.85 2.56
N ASN A 109 -0.03 -25.87 2.11
CA ASN A 109 0.94 -26.59 2.93
C ASN A 109 2.30 -25.92 2.71
N GLU A 110 2.71 -25.06 3.64
CA GLU A 110 3.98 -24.33 3.55
C GLU A 110 5.20 -25.26 3.48
N ALA A 111 5.14 -26.45 4.09
CA ALA A 111 6.25 -27.39 4.07
C ALA A 111 6.43 -28.11 2.72
N GLU A 112 5.36 -28.18 1.92
CA GLU A 112 5.34 -28.91 0.63
C GLU A 112 5.14 -27.98 -0.57
N ASP A 113 5.04 -26.66 -0.33
CA ASP A 113 4.71 -25.64 -1.34
C ASP A 113 3.50 -26.04 -2.21
N LYS A 114 2.45 -26.51 -1.54
CA LYS A 114 1.27 -27.10 -2.20
C LYS A 114 -0.03 -26.42 -1.78
N LEU A 115 -0.83 -26.01 -2.77
CA LEU A 115 -2.20 -25.58 -2.53
C LEU A 115 -3.06 -26.77 -2.08
N LEU A 116 -3.67 -26.65 -0.90
CA LEU A 116 -4.58 -27.65 -0.33
C LEU A 116 -6.03 -27.38 -0.72
N SER A 117 -6.46 -26.12 -0.66
CA SER A 117 -7.80 -25.69 -1.04
C SER A 117 -7.88 -24.20 -1.31
N SER A 118 -8.91 -23.77 -2.03
CA SER A 118 -9.24 -22.36 -2.25
C SER A 118 -10.72 -22.11 -1.91
N CYS A 119 -11.02 -20.90 -1.47
CA CYS A 119 -12.39 -20.44 -1.27
C CYS A 119 -13.13 -20.26 -2.60
N ASP A 120 -14.47 -20.26 -2.56
CA ASP A 120 -15.30 -20.06 -3.76
C ASP A 120 -15.31 -18.61 -4.24
N ASN A 121 -15.15 -17.65 -3.32
CA ASN A 121 -15.20 -16.23 -3.62
C ASN A 121 -14.11 -15.46 -2.85
N PRO A 122 -12.96 -15.14 -3.47
CA PRO A 122 -11.89 -14.38 -2.81
C PRO A 122 -12.34 -12.97 -2.41
N ASP A 123 -13.27 -12.37 -3.16
CA ASP A 123 -13.68 -10.98 -2.94
C ASP A 123 -14.44 -10.76 -1.63
N ASN A 124 -14.92 -11.81 -0.95
CA ASN A 124 -15.58 -11.68 0.36
C ASN A 124 -14.66 -11.96 1.55
N HIS A 125 -13.37 -12.20 1.32
CA HIS A 125 -12.36 -12.44 2.36
C HIS A 125 -11.56 -11.17 2.67
N LEU A 126 -11.11 -11.06 3.92
CA LEU A 126 -10.14 -10.04 4.35
C LEU A 126 -8.71 -10.44 3.95
N TYR A 127 -8.42 -11.75 3.93
CA TYR A 127 -7.08 -12.29 3.69
C TYR A 127 -7.08 -13.34 2.59
N ILE A 128 -6.07 -13.26 1.71
CA ILE A 128 -5.88 -14.22 0.62
C ILE A 128 -5.22 -15.49 1.14
N ASP A 129 -4.24 -15.35 2.03
CA ASP A 129 -3.53 -16.43 2.73
C ASP A 129 -3.45 -16.12 4.25
N LEU A 130 -2.53 -16.76 4.97
CA LEU A 130 -2.37 -16.55 6.41
C LEU A 130 -1.90 -15.14 6.81
N TYR A 131 -1.39 -14.34 5.87
CA TYR A 131 -0.68 -13.09 6.14
C TYR A 131 -1.18 -11.92 5.28
N HIS A 132 -1.44 -12.17 4.01
CA HIS A 132 -1.63 -11.14 3.01
C HIS A 132 -3.11 -10.75 2.88
N PRO A 133 -3.42 -9.44 2.80
CA PRO A 133 -4.79 -8.99 2.60
C PRO A 133 -5.29 -9.29 1.18
N GLU A 134 -6.60 -9.38 1.05
CA GLU A 134 -7.27 -9.48 -0.24
C GLU A 134 -7.31 -8.13 -0.99
N THR A 135 -7.85 -8.16 -2.22
CA THR A 135 -7.88 -7.00 -3.12
C THR A 135 -8.46 -5.73 -2.49
N ARG A 136 -9.60 -5.80 -1.79
CA ARG A 136 -10.26 -4.60 -1.24
C ARG A 136 -9.49 -3.99 -0.06
N PRO A 137 -9.05 -4.76 0.95
CA PRO A 137 -8.18 -4.22 2.00
C PRO A 137 -6.84 -3.70 1.45
N HIS A 138 -6.24 -4.36 0.45
CA HIS A 138 -5.05 -3.82 -0.24
C HIS A 138 -5.34 -2.48 -0.91
N SER A 139 -6.50 -2.35 -1.57
CA SER A 139 -6.91 -1.11 -2.23
C SER A 139 -7.14 0.03 -1.22
N LEU A 140 -7.57 -0.31 0.00
CA LEU A 140 -7.72 0.67 1.09
C LEU A 140 -6.36 1.21 1.54
N ILE A 141 -5.33 0.36 1.63
CA ILE A 141 -3.94 0.83 1.89
C ILE A 141 -3.49 1.81 0.79
N GLY A 142 -3.78 1.49 -0.48
CA GLY A 142 -3.49 2.39 -1.60
C GLY A 142 -4.24 3.72 -1.53
N ALA A 143 -5.51 3.69 -1.13
CA ALA A 143 -6.32 4.89 -0.91
C ALA A 143 -5.80 5.75 0.25
N MET A 144 -5.37 5.12 1.35
CA MET A 144 -4.73 5.81 2.48
C MET A 144 -3.42 6.48 2.04
N ALA A 145 -2.58 5.78 1.30
CA ALA A 145 -1.35 6.34 0.74
C ALA A 145 -1.64 7.57 -0.15
N SER A 146 -2.64 7.48 -1.02
CA SER A 146 -3.08 8.60 -1.87
C SER A 146 -3.58 9.79 -1.03
N GLU A 147 -4.32 9.53 0.05
CA GLU A 147 -4.80 10.59 0.94
C GLU A 147 -3.65 11.28 1.68
N VAL A 148 -2.71 10.51 2.24
CA VAL A 148 -1.50 11.02 2.93
C VAL A 148 -0.64 11.89 2.01
N LEU A 149 -0.60 11.59 0.71
CA LEU A 149 0.09 12.43 -0.28
C LEU A 149 -0.57 13.81 -0.42
N SER A 150 -1.89 13.86 -0.43
CA SER A 150 -2.68 15.10 -0.63
C SER A 150 -3.00 15.87 0.66
N ASN A 151 -2.97 15.20 1.80
CA ASN A 151 -3.44 15.70 3.09
C ASN A 151 -2.53 15.18 4.22
N SER A 152 -1.63 16.04 4.69
CA SER A 152 -0.69 15.70 5.79
C SER A 152 -1.37 15.54 7.16
N SER A 153 -2.64 15.89 7.28
CA SER A 153 -3.43 15.76 8.51
C SER A 153 -4.40 14.57 8.48
N PHE A 154 -4.25 13.67 7.51
CA PHE A 154 -5.00 12.42 7.48
C PHE A 154 -4.71 11.60 8.74
N SER A 155 -5.76 11.08 9.37
CA SER A 155 -5.68 10.17 10.50
C SER A 155 -6.69 9.06 10.29
N LEU A 156 -6.26 7.83 10.54
CA LEU A 156 -7.08 6.64 10.37
C LEU A 156 -8.12 6.53 11.50
N ASN A 157 -9.38 6.43 11.13
CA ASN A 157 -10.53 6.16 12.00
C ASN A 157 -11.70 5.64 11.16
N LYS A 158 -12.83 5.34 11.80
CA LYS A 158 -14.02 4.81 11.13
C LYS A 158 -14.50 5.71 9.99
N GLU A 159 -14.66 7.00 10.27
CA GLU A 159 -15.21 7.98 9.34
C GLU A 159 -14.32 8.18 8.11
N SER A 160 -13.01 8.35 8.34
CA SER A 160 -12.02 8.47 7.26
C SER A 160 -11.93 7.19 6.43
N THR A 161 -12.06 6.02 7.05
CA THR A 161 -12.06 4.73 6.33
C THR A 161 -13.27 4.61 5.42
N LEU A 162 -14.48 4.89 5.92
CA LEU A 162 -15.70 4.89 5.11
C LEU A 162 -15.64 5.94 3.99
N TYR A 163 -15.05 7.10 4.27
CA TYR A 163 -14.78 8.12 3.26
C TYR A 163 -13.88 7.60 2.14
N LEU A 164 -12.78 6.92 2.46
CA LEU A 164 -11.86 6.34 1.46
C LEU A 164 -12.55 5.27 0.61
N ILE A 165 -13.32 4.38 1.24
CA ILE A 165 -14.07 3.32 0.54
C ILE A 165 -15.00 3.95 -0.52
N SER A 166 -15.74 4.99 -0.13
CA SER A 166 -16.64 5.71 -1.02
C SER A 166 -15.90 6.50 -2.11
N LYS A 167 -14.89 7.31 -1.73
CA LYS A 167 -14.13 8.18 -2.64
C LYS A 167 -13.47 7.42 -3.78
N TYR A 168 -12.94 6.24 -3.49
CA TYR A 168 -12.20 5.42 -4.46
C TYR A 168 -13.03 4.26 -5.03
N ASN A 169 -14.32 4.16 -4.70
CA ASN A 169 -15.23 3.07 -5.11
C ASN A 169 -14.66 1.67 -4.83
N ILE A 170 -14.06 1.48 -3.65
CA ILE A 170 -13.33 0.24 -3.30
C ILE A 170 -14.28 -0.98 -3.25
N SER A 171 -15.55 -0.77 -2.94
CA SER A 171 -16.58 -1.83 -2.97
C SER A 171 -16.68 -2.54 -4.31
N ASP A 172 -16.38 -1.82 -5.41
CA ASP A 172 -16.51 -2.33 -6.77
C ASP A 172 -15.26 -3.09 -7.23
N PHE A 173 -14.23 -3.13 -6.40
CA PHE A 173 -13.00 -3.86 -6.68
C PHE A 173 -13.12 -5.33 -6.28
N GLY A 174 -12.39 -6.16 -7.01
CA GLY A 174 -12.24 -7.59 -6.79
C GLY A 174 -11.05 -8.15 -7.57
N TYR A 175 -10.84 -9.45 -7.46
CA TYR A 175 -9.66 -10.13 -8.02
C TYR A 175 -9.49 -9.92 -9.54
N SER A 176 -10.60 -9.73 -10.27
CA SER A 176 -10.61 -9.60 -11.74
C SER A 176 -10.74 -8.16 -12.24
N LYS A 177 -11.07 -7.20 -11.37
CA LYS A 177 -11.27 -5.79 -11.72
C LYS A 177 -10.98 -4.90 -10.53
N ASN A 178 -10.01 -4.00 -10.67
CA ASN A 178 -9.66 -3.02 -9.64
C ASN A 178 -8.93 -1.81 -10.26
N ALA A 179 -8.30 -0.98 -9.44
CA ALA A 179 -7.57 0.20 -9.93
C ALA A 179 -6.45 -0.14 -10.94
N LEU A 180 -5.90 -1.36 -10.90
CA LEU A 180 -4.85 -1.82 -11.81
C LEU A 180 -5.42 -2.66 -12.95
N PHE A 181 -6.37 -3.54 -12.66
CA PHE A 181 -6.87 -4.54 -13.61
C PHE A 181 -8.25 -4.18 -14.17
N THR A 182 -8.40 -4.39 -15.47
CA THR A 182 -9.70 -4.43 -16.16
C THR A 182 -10.25 -5.85 -16.14
N SER A 183 -11.56 -6.00 -16.37
CA SER A 183 -12.18 -7.31 -16.52
C SER A 183 -11.62 -8.14 -17.70
N THR A 184 -10.86 -7.53 -18.62
CA THR A 184 -10.26 -8.21 -19.77
C THR A 184 -8.74 -8.33 -19.67
N THR A 185 -8.11 -7.89 -18.57
CA THR A 185 -6.65 -7.90 -18.43
C THR A 185 -6.06 -9.28 -18.63
N ASN A 186 -6.65 -10.32 -18.04
CA ASN A 186 -6.13 -11.69 -18.17
C ASN A 186 -6.07 -12.19 -19.63
N SER A 187 -6.95 -11.67 -20.50
CA SER A 187 -7.00 -12.06 -21.91
C SER A 187 -6.21 -11.13 -22.84
N THR A 188 -6.07 -9.85 -22.46
CA THR A 188 -5.52 -8.81 -23.34
C THR A 188 -4.15 -8.28 -22.91
N GLY A 189 -3.77 -8.49 -21.65
CA GLY A 189 -2.60 -7.89 -21.01
C GLY A 189 -2.74 -6.40 -20.71
N PHE A 190 -3.87 -5.75 -21.00
CA PHE A 190 -4.05 -4.32 -20.76
C PHE A 190 -4.43 -4.01 -19.31
N LEU A 191 -3.76 -3.03 -18.71
CA LEU A 191 -4.04 -2.50 -17.37
C LEU A 191 -4.86 -1.20 -17.44
N ASN A 192 -5.53 -0.85 -16.34
CA ASN A 192 -6.15 0.46 -16.13
C ASN A 192 -5.11 1.58 -15.99
N ILE A 193 -3.89 1.23 -15.58
CA ILE A 193 -2.76 2.16 -15.46
C ILE A 193 -1.87 2.09 -16.70
N LYS A 194 -1.26 3.23 -17.03
CA LYS A 194 -0.23 3.29 -18.08
C LYS A 194 1.11 2.96 -17.44
N GLU A 195 1.66 1.80 -17.76
CA GLU A 195 3.01 1.44 -17.35
C GLU A 195 4.04 2.04 -18.32
N PHE A 196 5.13 2.60 -17.77
CA PHE A 196 6.31 2.91 -18.57
C PHE A 196 7.18 1.65 -18.66
N ASN A 197 7.19 1.01 -19.83
CA ASN A 197 8.21 0.00 -20.12
C ASN A 197 9.60 0.64 -20.26
N ILE A 198 10.66 -0.18 -20.16
CA ILE A 198 12.06 0.28 -20.23
C ILE A 198 12.33 1.21 -21.43
N SER A 199 11.78 0.89 -22.60
CA SER A 199 11.95 1.71 -23.82
C SER A 199 11.29 3.08 -23.66
N SER A 200 10.07 3.13 -23.14
CA SER A 200 9.38 4.39 -22.87
C SER A 200 10.03 5.20 -21.75
N SER A 201 10.55 4.55 -20.69
CA SER A 201 11.31 5.23 -19.63
C SER A 201 12.59 5.85 -20.18
N LYS A 202 13.33 5.14 -21.05
CA LYS A 202 14.52 5.68 -21.72
C LYS A 202 14.19 6.87 -22.61
N ASN A 203 13.14 6.75 -23.42
CA ASN A 203 12.73 7.81 -24.36
C ASN A 203 12.22 9.06 -23.63
N ASN A 204 11.62 8.90 -22.45
CA ASN A 204 11.07 9.99 -21.65
C ASN A 204 11.97 10.37 -20.46
N ALA A 205 13.18 9.82 -20.35
CA ALA A 205 14.05 9.99 -19.19
C ALA A 205 14.29 11.46 -18.84
N LYS A 206 14.45 12.33 -19.85
CA LYS A 206 14.61 13.78 -19.63
C LYS A 206 13.37 14.43 -19.00
N SER A 207 12.17 14.05 -19.44
CA SER A 207 10.90 14.56 -18.89
C SER A 207 10.60 13.98 -17.51
N ILE A 208 11.04 12.75 -17.24
CA ILE A 208 10.88 12.08 -15.94
C ILE A 208 11.81 12.72 -14.91
N VAL A 209 13.08 12.97 -15.29
CA VAL A 209 14.10 13.57 -14.42
C VAL A 209 13.87 15.06 -14.19
N SER A 210 13.32 15.79 -15.17
CA SER A 210 13.22 17.24 -15.03
C SER A 210 12.14 17.68 -14.05
N GLY A 211 11.05 16.92 -13.84
CA GLY A 211 9.96 17.26 -12.90
C GLY A 211 9.33 18.66 -13.04
N THR A 212 9.77 19.46 -14.02
CA THR A 212 9.54 20.89 -14.14
C THR A 212 9.09 21.21 -15.55
N ASP A 213 8.00 21.96 -15.62
CA ASP A 213 7.43 22.52 -16.84
C ASP A 213 8.51 23.22 -17.68
N SER A 214 8.71 22.70 -18.88
CA SER A 214 9.09 23.55 -20.00
C SER A 214 8.25 23.11 -21.19
N SER A 215 7.14 23.82 -21.40
CA SER A 215 6.43 23.80 -22.68
C SER A 215 7.39 24.18 -23.82
N PRO A 216 7.33 23.47 -24.94
CA PRO A 216 7.35 24.15 -26.24
C PRO A 216 6.05 23.87 -27.01
N LYS A 217 5.49 24.94 -27.57
CA LYS A 217 4.35 24.93 -28.49
C LYS A 217 4.66 24.13 -29.76
N THR A 218 3.70 23.28 -30.18
CA THR A 218 3.35 22.84 -31.57
C THR A 218 4.47 22.15 -32.41
N THR A 219 4.29 21.08 -33.19
CA THR A 219 3.13 20.44 -33.87
C THR A 219 3.60 19.06 -34.33
N GLY A 220 2.79 18.02 -34.13
CA GLY A 220 3.05 16.65 -34.61
C GLY A 220 2.43 15.62 -33.66
N SER A 221 1.65 14.67 -34.18
CA SER A 221 0.90 13.68 -33.40
C SER A 221 1.79 12.77 -32.55
N SER A 222 2.19 13.25 -31.38
CA SER A 222 2.76 12.51 -30.27
C SER A 222 2.23 13.15 -28.98
N MET A 223 1.70 12.33 -28.08
CA MET A 223 0.90 12.75 -26.92
C MET A 223 1.68 13.75 -26.04
N GLN A 224 1.29 15.04 -26.09
CA GLN A 224 1.74 16.02 -25.12
C GLN A 224 1.05 15.74 -23.78
N LEU A 225 1.85 15.53 -22.74
CA LEU A 225 1.40 15.52 -21.35
C LEU A 225 0.81 16.89 -21.01
N LYS A 226 -0.44 16.90 -20.55
CA LYS A 226 -0.93 18.04 -19.75
C LYS A 226 -0.24 17.97 -18.39
N PRO A 227 0.14 19.12 -17.81
CA PRO A 227 0.84 19.15 -16.54
C PRO A 227 -0.09 18.64 -15.45
N ALA A 228 0.19 17.43 -14.97
CA ALA A 228 -0.17 17.01 -13.63
C ALA A 228 1.14 17.00 -12.85
N THR A 229 1.19 17.71 -11.74
CA THR A 229 2.29 17.69 -10.78
C THR A 229 2.47 16.27 -10.27
N PHE A 230 3.35 15.49 -10.90
CA PHE A 230 3.77 14.19 -10.40
C PHE A 230 4.86 14.41 -9.36
N ALA A 231 4.47 14.37 -8.08
CA ALA A 231 5.43 14.10 -7.01
C ALA A 231 5.81 12.62 -7.10
N LEU A 232 7.05 12.32 -7.50
CA LEU A 232 7.58 10.96 -7.44
C LEU A 232 7.78 10.60 -5.97
N ALA A 233 6.87 9.82 -5.39
CA ALA A 233 6.97 9.30 -4.03
C ALA A 233 7.52 7.88 -4.06
N ALA A 234 8.56 7.59 -3.28
CA ALA A 234 9.04 6.24 -3.06
C ALA A 234 8.29 5.59 -1.89
N PHE A 235 7.86 4.35 -2.07
CA PHE A 235 7.18 3.54 -1.05
C PHE A 235 8.10 2.42 -0.56
N VAL A 236 8.37 2.39 0.74
CA VAL A 236 9.06 1.25 1.38
C VAL A 236 8.05 0.46 2.19
N PHE A 237 7.78 -0.77 1.73
CA PHE A 237 6.97 -1.75 2.47
C PHE A 237 7.89 -2.67 3.27
N SER A 238 7.58 -2.85 4.56
CA SER A 238 8.15 -3.92 5.36
C SER A 238 7.35 -5.19 5.08
N LEU A 239 7.76 -5.96 4.07
CA LEU A 239 7.26 -7.32 3.91
C LEU A 239 8.02 -8.20 4.90
N VAL A 240 7.34 -8.69 5.93
CA VAL A 240 7.87 -9.78 6.77
C VAL A 240 7.80 -11.04 5.90
N LEU A 241 8.87 -11.29 5.15
CA LEU A 241 9.15 -12.62 4.63
C LEU A 241 9.58 -13.48 5.83
N LEU A 242 8.67 -14.33 6.28
CA LEU A 242 9.00 -15.50 7.10
C LEU A 242 9.13 -16.71 6.18
#